data_AF-A0A2E3YYY9-F1
#
_entry.id   AF-A0A2E3YYY9-F1
#
_cell.length_a   1.000
_cell.length_b   1.000
_cell.length_c   1.000
_cell.angle_alpha   90.00
_cell.angle_beta   90.00
_cell.angle_gamma   90.00
#
_symmetry.space_group_name_H-M   'P 1'
#
loop_
_entity.id
_entity.type
_entity.pdbx_description
1 polymer ?
#
loop_
_entity_poly.entity_id
_entity_poly.type
_entity_poly.pdbx_seq_one_letter_code
_entity_poly.pdbx_strand_id
1 'polypeptide(L)'
;MGAVQAMATPVDLCDDAARHAAGKADVPTNVLRAIAKVETGRFVAGEFQAWPWTVNLEGDGYWFESEAAAHAFVRGAYARGVRSFDIGCFQINTRWHAAAFDSFESMFDPRENALYAARFLGDLRREMGTWSKAIGAYHSRQPQRAQGYRERVEDIRAGLDGIPPQESETTTRQWPAEPVLSRNGYPLLQNSNGVSRRGSLVPMGETRGYMIRLDQTVAVGF
;
A
#
# COMPACT_ATOMS: atom_id res chain seq x y z
N MET A 1 -8.32 33.66 -27.10
CA MET A 1 -7.66 33.31 -25.84
C MET A 1 -7.91 31.82 -25.61
N GLY A 2 -6.92 30.97 -25.90
CA GLY A 2 -7.04 29.53 -25.69
C GLY A 2 -6.73 29.22 -24.23
N ALA A 3 -7.65 28.55 -23.55
CA ALA A 3 -7.38 28.01 -22.22
C ALA A 3 -6.32 26.90 -22.35
N VAL A 4 -5.18 27.10 -21.71
CA VAL A 4 -4.18 26.04 -21.55
C VAL A 4 -4.79 25.04 -20.58
N GLN A 5 -5.20 23.86 -21.07
CA GLN A 5 -5.58 22.76 -20.20
C GLN A 5 -4.34 22.37 -19.39
N ALA A 6 -4.38 22.54 -18.07
CA ALA A 6 -3.36 21.98 -17.19
C ALA A 6 -3.40 20.46 -17.37
N MET A 7 -2.26 19.85 -17.74
CA MET A 7 -2.17 18.40 -17.74
C MET A 7 -2.34 17.92 -16.30
N ALA A 8 -3.26 16.97 -16.09
CA ALA A 8 -3.47 16.37 -14.78
C ALA A 8 -2.13 15.83 -14.25
N THR A 9 -1.79 16.16 -13.00
CA THR A 9 -0.58 15.61 -12.41
C THR A 9 -0.80 14.13 -12.11
N PRO A 10 0.25 13.29 -12.05
CA PRO A 10 0.08 11.87 -11.70
C PRO A 10 -0.67 11.65 -10.38
N VAL A 11 -0.52 12.57 -9.43
CA VAL A 11 -1.26 12.58 -8.15
C VAL A 11 -2.77 12.70 -8.38
N ASP A 12 -3.19 13.59 -9.27
CA ASP A 12 -4.61 13.85 -9.55
C ASP A 12 -5.28 12.65 -10.24
N LEU A 13 -4.51 11.88 -11.03
CA LEU A 13 -5.05 10.76 -11.82
C LEU A 13 -5.75 9.71 -10.97
N CYS A 14 -5.14 9.29 -9.84
CA CYS A 14 -5.77 8.28 -8.98
C CYS A 14 -6.96 8.85 -8.21
N ASP A 15 -6.90 10.10 -7.74
CA ASP A 15 -7.99 10.74 -6.99
C ASP A 15 -9.22 10.95 -7.91
N ASP A 16 -9.00 11.49 -9.11
CA ASP A 16 -10.04 11.70 -10.11
C ASP A 16 -10.67 10.37 -10.56
N ALA A 17 -9.85 9.34 -10.79
CA ALA A 17 -10.35 8.02 -11.15
C ALA A 17 -11.17 7.39 -10.01
N ALA A 18 -10.72 7.53 -8.76
CA ALA A 18 -11.46 7.05 -7.59
C ALA A 18 -12.83 7.72 -7.47
N ARG A 19 -12.90 9.06 -7.60
CA ARG A 19 -14.17 9.82 -7.57
C ARG A 19 -15.11 9.40 -8.69
N HIS A 20 -14.58 9.27 -9.90
CA HIS A 20 -15.35 8.85 -11.07
C HIS A 20 -15.92 7.44 -10.91
N ALA A 21 -15.10 6.49 -10.47
CA ALA A 21 -15.50 5.10 -10.29
C ALA A 21 -16.49 4.93 -9.13
N ALA A 22 -16.29 5.66 -8.02
CA ALA A 22 -17.19 5.67 -6.87
C ALA A 22 -18.63 5.99 -7.28
N GLY A 23 -18.82 7.08 -8.04
CA GLY A 23 -20.14 7.50 -8.50
C GLY A 23 -20.80 6.49 -9.46
N LYS A 24 -20.02 5.73 -10.24
CA LYS A 24 -20.56 4.72 -11.16
C LYS A 24 -20.94 3.40 -10.50
N ALA A 25 -20.29 3.03 -9.40
CA ALA A 25 -20.48 1.74 -8.73
C ALA A 25 -21.25 1.84 -7.40
N ASP A 26 -21.76 3.03 -7.05
CA ASP A 26 -22.42 3.33 -5.78
C ASP A 26 -21.55 2.94 -4.56
N VAL A 27 -20.25 3.21 -4.67
CA VAL A 27 -19.26 3.02 -3.60
C VAL A 27 -19.00 4.38 -2.96
N PRO A 28 -18.89 4.49 -1.63
CA PRO A 28 -18.52 5.74 -0.98
C PRO A 28 -17.18 6.27 -1.50
N THR A 29 -17.17 7.51 -1.98
CA THR A 29 -15.98 8.15 -2.57
C THR A 29 -14.77 8.14 -1.63
N ASN A 30 -14.98 8.40 -0.35
CA ASN A 30 -13.93 8.37 0.67
C ASN A 30 -13.32 6.97 0.85
N VAL A 31 -14.08 5.89 0.63
CA VAL A 31 -13.58 4.51 0.70
C VAL A 31 -12.61 4.22 -0.45
N LEU A 32 -12.98 4.51 -1.71
CA LEU A 32 -12.06 4.26 -2.83
C LEU A 32 -10.82 5.15 -2.77
N ARG A 33 -10.96 6.41 -2.36
CA ARG A 33 -9.82 7.31 -2.18
C ARG A 33 -8.87 6.81 -1.09
N ALA A 34 -9.41 6.29 0.02
CA ALA A 34 -8.60 5.70 1.09
C ALA A 34 -7.88 4.43 0.61
N ILE A 35 -8.57 3.54 -0.11
CA ILE A 35 -7.95 2.33 -0.69
C ILE A 35 -6.79 2.73 -1.61
N ALA A 36 -6.99 3.63 -2.56
CA ALA A 36 -5.91 4.04 -3.48
C ALA A 36 -4.66 4.56 -2.74
N LYS A 37 -4.86 5.31 -1.65
CA LYS A 37 -3.76 5.80 -0.79
C LYS A 37 -3.09 4.67 0.00
N VAL A 38 -3.83 3.69 0.53
CA VAL A 38 -3.22 2.52 1.19
C VAL A 38 -2.41 1.69 0.19
N GLU A 39 -2.92 1.51 -1.02
CA GLU A 39 -2.33 0.64 -2.03
C GLU A 39 -1.05 1.21 -2.64
N THR A 40 -1.02 2.50 -2.95
CA THR A 40 0.07 3.11 -3.74
C THR A 40 0.64 4.39 -3.16
N GLY A 41 0.24 4.73 -1.92
CA GLY A 41 0.56 6.01 -1.32
C GLY A 41 2.06 6.27 -1.19
N ARG A 42 2.48 7.47 -1.59
CA ARG A 42 3.83 8.01 -1.37
C ARG A 42 3.77 9.49 -1.05
N PHE A 43 4.82 10.00 -0.40
CA PHE A 43 4.94 11.44 -0.18
C PHE A 43 5.38 12.15 -1.45
N VAL A 44 4.58 13.13 -1.88
CA VAL A 44 4.85 14.02 -3.02
C VAL A 44 4.64 15.44 -2.53
N ALA A 45 5.69 16.27 -2.59
CA ALA A 45 5.65 17.66 -2.12
C ALA A 45 5.11 17.84 -0.69
N GLY A 46 5.40 16.88 0.21
CA GLY A 46 4.97 16.91 1.62
C GLY A 46 3.60 16.26 1.87
N GLU A 47 2.86 15.90 0.82
CA GLU A 47 1.53 15.31 0.93
C GLU A 47 1.55 13.80 0.63
N PHE A 48 0.81 13.02 1.41
CA PHE A 48 0.67 11.58 1.16
C PHE A 48 -0.39 11.32 0.08
N GLN A 49 0.03 10.87 -1.10
CA GLN A 49 -0.80 10.78 -2.30
C GLN A 49 -0.69 9.41 -2.97
N ALA A 50 -1.81 8.92 -3.51
CA ALA A 50 -1.82 7.71 -4.35
C ALA A 50 -1.06 7.96 -5.65
N TRP A 51 -0.47 6.92 -6.23
CA TRP A 51 0.39 7.04 -7.39
C TRP A 51 0.05 6.00 -8.47
N PRO A 52 -0.24 6.42 -9.72
CA PRO A 52 -0.79 5.53 -10.74
C PRO A 52 0.25 4.60 -11.34
N TRP A 53 1.51 5.01 -11.40
CA TRP A 53 2.57 4.24 -12.04
C TRP A 53 3.28 3.35 -11.02
N THR A 54 2.49 2.55 -10.29
CA THR A 54 2.95 1.68 -9.20
C THR A 54 2.79 0.22 -9.61
N VAL A 55 3.82 -0.58 -9.37
CA VAL A 55 3.83 -2.03 -9.60
C VAL A 55 4.31 -2.74 -8.36
N ASN A 56 3.56 -3.73 -7.86
CA ASN A 56 4.10 -4.70 -6.92
C ASN A 56 4.48 -5.99 -7.66
N LEU A 57 5.69 -6.48 -7.43
CA LEU A 57 6.18 -7.76 -7.91
C LEU A 57 6.58 -8.62 -6.71
N GLU A 58 5.77 -9.62 -6.38
CA GLU A 58 6.06 -10.61 -5.32
C GLU A 58 6.36 -9.98 -3.94
N GLY A 59 5.77 -8.83 -3.64
CA GLY A 59 5.99 -8.05 -2.42
C GLY A 59 6.89 -6.83 -2.63
N ASP A 60 7.69 -6.80 -3.69
CA ASP A 60 8.56 -5.67 -3.99
C ASP A 60 7.79 -4.56 -4.73
N GLY A 61 7.58 -3.43 -4.06
CA GLY A 61 6.91 -2.26 -4.63
C GLY A 61 7.85 -1.36 -5.45
N TYR A 62 7.39 -0.94 -6.63
CA TYR A 62 8.10 -0.04 -7.54
C TYR A 62 7.19 1.13 -7.92
N TRP A 63 7.67 2.37 -7.74
CA TRP A 63 6.98 3.59 -8.13
C TRP A 63 7.76 4.28 -9.24
N PHE A 64 7.15 4.39 -10.42
CA PHE A 64 7.78 4.97 -11.59
C PHE A 64 7.35 6.41 -11.81
N GLU A 65 8.22 7.24 -12.39
CA GLU A 65 7.87 8.63 -12.70
C GLU A 65 6.94 8.77 -13.91
N SER A 66 6.81 7.72 -14.74
CA SER A 66 5.95 7.72 -15.92
C SER A 66 5.32 6.35 -16.20
N GLU A 67 4.16 6.39 -16.85
CA GLU A 67 3.43 5.23 -17.37
C GLU A 67 4.34 4.37 -18.28
N ALA A 68 5.07 5.00 -19.20
CA ALA A 68 5.96 4.30 -20.13
C ALA A 68 7.04 3.48 -19.41
N ALA A 69 7.61 4.00 -18.31
CA ALA A 69 8.58 3.29 -17.50
C ALA A 69 7.96 2.08 -16.77
N ALA A 70 6.76 2.25 -16.21
CA ALA A 70 6.03 1.15 -15.59
C ALA A 70 5.67 0.04 -16.60
N HIS A 71 5.22 0.43 -17.79
CA HIS A 71 4.95 -0.51 -18.89
C HIS A 71 6.19 -1.26 -19.34
N ALA A 72 7.34 -0.58 -19.46
CA ALA A 72 8.60 -1.21 -19.81
C ALA A 72 9.04 -2.22 -18.75
N PHE A 73 8.87 -1.89 -17.47
CA PHE A 73 9.19 -2.80 -16.36
C PHE A 73 8.34 -4.08 -16.40
N VAL A 74 7.01 -3.94 -16.49
CA VAL A 74 6.09 -5.10 -16.54
C VAL A 74 6.33 -5.95 -17.77
N ARG A 75 6.49 -5.35 -18.96
CA ARG A 75 6.80 -6.09 -20.19
C ARG A 75 8.11 -6.87 -20.07
N GLY A 76 9.15 -6.26 -19.51
CA GLY A 76 10.42 -6.91 -19.27
C GLY A 76 10.31 -8.09 -18.29
N ALA A 77 9.58 -7.92 -17.19
CA ALA A 77 9.35 -9.00 -16.22
C ALA A 77 8.51 -10.14 -16.80
N TYR A 78 7.46 -9.81 -17.56
CA TYR A 78 6.64 -10.79 -18.25
C TYR A 78 7.45 -11.60 -19.27
N ALA A 79 8.33 -10.96 -20.04
CA ALA A 79 9.23 -11.64 -20.98
C ALA A 79 10.17 -12.65 -20.28
N ARG A 80 10.51 -12.41 -18.99
CA ARG A 80 11.30 -13.34 -18.17
C ARG A 80 10.48 -14.47 -17.53
N GLY A 81 9.18 -14.55 -17.81
CA GLY A 81 8.31 -15.63 -17.31
C GLY A 81 7.48 -15.28 -16.08
N VAL A 82 7.57 -14.05 -15.54
CA VAL A 82 6.74 -13.63 -14.42
C VAL A 82 5.29 -13.41 -14.87
N ARG A 83 4.32 -13.84 -14.05
CA ARG A 83 2.88 -13.83 -14.40
C ARG A 83 1.97 -13.21 -13.35
N SER A 84 2.52 -12.71 -12.24
CA SER A 84 1.75 -12.11 -11.14
C SER A 84 2.40 -10.80 -10.74
N PHE A 85 1.62 -9.73 -10.87
CA PHE A 85 1.98 -8.35 -10.52
C PHE A 85 0.70 -7.65 -10.08
N ASP A 86 0.81 -6.72 -9.15
CA ASP A 86 -0.26 -5.79 -8.82
C ASP A 86 -0.01 -4.45 -9.52
N ILE A 87 -1.03 -3.92 -10.20
CA ILE A 87 -0.89 -2.79 -11.13
C ILE A 87 -1.77 -1.61 -10.71
N GLY A 88 -1.19 -0.42 -10.78
CA GLY A 88 -1.94 0.83 -10.81
C GLY A 88 -2.41 1.33 -9.44
N CYS A 89 -3.21 2.38 -9.46
CA CYS A 89 -3.74 3.08 -8.28
C CYS A 89 -4.36 2.15 -7.22
N PHE A 90 -4.96 1.04 -7.66
CA PHE A 90 -5.71 0.10 -6.83
C PHE A 90 -5.05 -1.29 -6.71
N GLN A 91 -3.81 -1.42 -7.20
CA GLN A 91 -2.99 -2.63 -7.10
C GLN A 91 -3.77 -3.89 -7.53
N ILE A 92 -4.33 -3.85 -8.75
CA ILE A 92 -5.10 -4.97 -9.29
C ILE A 92 -4.15 -6.07 -9.76
N ASN A 93 -4.30 -7.27 -9.19
CA ASN A 93 -3.44 -8.40 -9.51
C ASN A 93 -3.73 -9.01 -10.89
N THR A 94 -2.70 -9.08 -11.73
CA THR A 94 -2.77 -9.63 -13.10
C THR A 94 -3.10 -11.12 -13.16
N ARG A 95 -2.65 -11.94 -12.19
CA ARG A 95 -2.88 -13.39 -12.20
C ARG A 95 -4.37 -13.73 -12.10
N TRP A 96 -5.11 -12.92 -11.35
CA TRP A 96 -6.51 -13.20 -11.01
C TRP A 96 -7.50 -12.36 -11.80
N HIS A 97 -7.13 -11.11 -12.11
CA HIS A 97 -8.08 -10.12 -12.61
C HIS A 97 -7.83 -9.68 -14.06
N ALA A 98 -6.71 -10.09 -14.69
CA ALA A 98 -6.37 -9.62 -16.05
C ALA A 98 -7.43 -9.94 -17.11
N ALA A 99 -8.24 -11.01 -16.94
CA ALA A 99 -9.29 -11.37 -17.89
C ALA A 99 -10.43 -10.32 -17.98
N ALA A 100 -10.49 -9.37 -17.06
CA ALA A 100 -11.45 -8.26 -17.10
C ALA A 100 -10.93 -7.02 -17.87
N PHE A 101 -9.74 -7.10 -18.44
CA PHE A 101 -9.04 -6.03 -19.13
C PHE A 101 -8.59 -6.50 -20.51
N ASP A 102 -8.49 -5.55 -21.44
CA ASP A 102 -8.08 -5.86 -22.81
C ASP A 102 -6.57 -6.08 -22.94
N SER A 103 -5.79 -5.50 -22.02
CA SER A 103 -4.32 -5.59 -22.01
C SER A 103 -3.72 -5.19 -20.64
N PHE A 104 -2.41 -5.41 -20.46
CA PHE A 104 -1.71 -4.89 -19.27
C PHE A 104 -1.69 -3.37 -19.26
N GLU A 105 -1.59 -2.74 -20.42
CA GLU A 105 -1.65 -1.30 -20.59
C GLU A 105 -3.00 -0.75 -20.09
N SER A 106 -4.10 -1.44 -20.38
CA SER A 106 -5.42 -1.04 -19.90
C SER A 106 -5.57 -1.21 -18.38
N MET A 107 -4.85 -2.15 -17.76
CA MET A 107 -4.77 -2.24 -16.29
C MET A 107 -4.06 -1.05 -15.63
N PHE A 108 -3.15 -0.36 -16.35
CA PHE A 108 -2.50 0.86 -15.88
C PHE A 108 -3.34 2.11 -16.07
N ASP A 109 -4.32 2.11 -16.98
CA ASP A 109 -5.23 3.24 -17.14
C ASP A 109 -5.95 3.51 -15.80
N PRO A 110 -5.76 4.70 -15.19
CA PRO A 110 -6.29 4.96 -13.86
C PRO A 110 -7.81 4.80 -13.79
N ARG A 111 -8.55 5.13 -14.87
CA ARG A 111 -10.01 5.04 -14.90
C ARG A 111 -10.47 3.59 -14.99
N GLU A 112 -9.89 2.78 -15.85
CA GLU A 112 -10.21 1.35 -15.95
C GLU A 112 -9.85 0.61 -14.66
N ASN A 113 -8.65 0.88 -14.12
CA ASN A 113 -8.18 0.34 -12.85
C ASN A 113 -9.17 0.64 -11.70
N ALA A 114 -9.57 1.91 -11.55
CA ALA A 114 -10.53 2.34 -10.54
C ALA A 114 -11.93 1.76 -10.76
N LEU A 115 -12.41 1.71 -12.01
CA LEU A 115 -13.72 1.16 -12.34
C LEU A 115 -13.79 -0.33 -12.01
N TYR A 116 -12.72 -1.07 -12.27
CA TYR A 116 -12.63 -2.47 -11.87
C TYR A 116 -12.64 -2.61 -10.35
N ALA A 117 -11.78 -1.85 -9.65
CA ALA A 117 -11.69 -1.87 -8.19
C ALA A 117 -13.05 -1.58 -7.53
N ALA A 118 -13.77 -0.57 -8.04
CA ALA A 118 -15.07 -0.18 -7.53
C ALA A 118 -16.14 -1.26 -7.71
N ARG A 119 -16.18 -1.91 -8.89
CA ARG A 119 -17.08 -3.05 -9.13
C ARG A 119 -16.75 -4.21 -8.19
N PHE A 120 -15.47 -4.58 -8.12
CA PHE A 120 -15.02 -5.68 -7.26
C PHE A 120 -15.35 -5.42 -5.78
N LEU A 121 -15.11 -4.21 -5.27
CA LEU A 121 -15.47 -3.83 -3.91
C LEU A 121 -17.00 -3.86 -3.69
N GLY A 122 -17.77 -3.42 -4.68
CA GLY A 122 -19.24 -3.53 -4.66
C GLY A 122 -19.71 -4.98 -4.58
N ASP A 123 -19.06 -5.91 -5.28
CA ASP A 123 -19.37 -7.34 -5.24
C ASP A 123 -19.06 -7.92 -3.86
N LEU A 124 -17.89 -7.60 -3.30
CA LEU A 124 -17.51 -7.96 -1.93
C LEU A 124 -18.48 -7.38 -0.91
N ARG A 125 -18.99 -6.17 -1.13
CA ARG A 125 -19.99 -5.54 -0.25
C ARG A 125 -21.30 -6.30 -0.26
N ARG A 126 -21.75 -6.79 -1.42
CA ARG A 126 -22.96 -7.62 -1.53
C ARG A 126 -22.78 -8.97 -0.86
N GLU A 127 -21.59 -9.56 -0.99
CA GLU A 127 -21.26 -10.83 -0.34
C GLU A 127 -21.13 -10.71 1.19
N MET A 128 -20.40 -9.71 1.67
CA MET A 128 -19.97 -9.62 3.07
C MET A 128 -20.95 -8.85 3.97
N GLY A 129 -21.86 -8.08 3.39
CA GLY A 129 -22.92 -7.38 4.11
C GLY A 129 -22.55 -6.03 4.75
N THR A 130 -21.28 -5.65 4.86
CA THR A 130 -20.85 -4.30 5.29
C THR A 130 -19.62 -3.82 4.51
N TRP A 131 -19.43 -2.50 4.39
CA TRP A 131 -18.26 -1.90 3.73
C TRP A 131 -16.97 -2.26 4.45
N SER A 132 -16.99 -2.20 5.78
CA SER A 132 -15.86 -2.59 6.64
C SER A 132 -15.35 -4.01 6.33
N LYS A 133 -16.25 -4.99 6.15
CA LYS A 133 -15.86 -6.36 5.77
C LYS A 133 -15.40 -6.44 4.32
N ALA A 134 -16.05 -5.72 3.40
CA ALA A 134 -15.66 -5.67 1.99
C ALA A 134 -14.25 -5.10 1.80
N ILE A 135 -13.91 -4.03 2.53
CA ILE A 135 -12.57 -3.43 2.55
C ILE A 135 -11.52 -4.45 3.00
N GLY A 136 -11.76 -5.15 4.11
CA GLY A 136 -10.83 -6.21 4.54
C GLY A 136 -10.67 -7.31 3.48
N ALA A 137 -11.78 -7.75 2.89
CA ALA A 137 -11.82 -8.79 1.87
C ALA A 137 -11.21 -8.38 0.53
N TYR A 138 -11.15 -7.08 0.23
CA TYR A 138 -10.51 -6.53 -0.96
C TYR A 138 -9.03 -6.94 -1.01
N HIS A 139 -8.36 -6.88 0.14
CA HIS A 139 -6.96 -7.29 0.27
C HIS A 139 -6.80 -8.79 0.56
N SER A 140 -7.63 -9.35 1.46
CA SER A 140 -7.48 -10.75 1.87
C SER A 140 -8.73 -11.28 2.55
N ARG A 141 -9.12 -12.52 2.25
CA ARG A 141 -10.15 -13.25 3.03
C ARG A 141 -9.60 -13.91 4.30
N GLN A 142 -8.28 -13.85 4.55
CA GLN A 142 -7.69 -14.34 5.80
C GLN A 142 -7.94 -13.31 6.91
N PRO A 143 -8.60 -13.67 8.03
CA PRO A 143 -9.08 -12.70 9.01
C PRO A 143 -8.01 -11.74 9.54
N GLN A 144 -6.81 -12.24 9.84
CA GLN A 144 -5.71 -11.43 10.39
C GLN A 144 -5.21 -10.38 9.39
N ARG A 145 -5.04 -10.77 8.12
CA ARG A 145 -4.61 -9.86 7.04
C ARG A 145 -5.70 -8.85 6.69
N ALA A 146 -6.95 -9.30 6.63
CA ALA A 146 -8.12 -8.46 6.39
C ALA A 146 -8.26 -7.37 7.45
N GLN A 147 -8.03 -7.72 8.73
CA GLN A 147 -8.13 -6.79 9.84
C GLN A 147 -7.10 -5.66 9.73
N GLY A 148 -5.81 -6.00 9.62
CA GLY A 148 -4.74 -4.97 9.56
C GLY A 148 -4.80 -4.11 8.29
N TYR A 149 -5.31 -4.65 7.18
CA TYR A 149 -5.60 -3.84 6.00
C TYR A 149 -6.77 -2.87 6.23
N ARG A 150 -7.89 -3.38 6.76
CA ARG A 150 -9.06 -2.56 7.06
C ARG A 150 -8.73 -1.40 8.00
N GLU A 151 -7.99 -1.66 9.07
CA GLU A 151 -7.60 -0.61 10.04
C GLU A 151 -6.85 0.53 9.33
N ARG A 152 -5.86 0.21 8.50
CA ARG A 152 -5.13 1.21 7.70
C ARG A 152 -6.03 2.01 6.76
N VAL A 153 -6.98 1.35 6.09
CA VAL A 153 -7.94 2.05 5.20
C VAL A 153 -8.85 2.98 5.99
N GLU A 154 -9.38 2.53 7.13
CA GLU A 154 -10.25 3.34 7.98
C GLU A 154 -9.52 4.55 8.57
N ASP A 155 -8.26 4.41 8.97
CA ASP A 155 -7.43 5.51 9.46
C ASP A 155 -7.24 6.61 8.40
N ILE A 156 -6.89 6.22 7.17
CA ILE A 156 -6.80 7.16 6.06
C ILE A 156 -8.17 7.78 5.76
N ARG A 157 -9.24 6.97 5.78
CA ARG A 157 -10.60 7.43 5.48
C ARG A 157 -11.07 8.49 6.48
N ALA A 158 -10.80 8.32 7.77
CA ALA A 158 -11.13 9.31 8.80
C ALA A 158 -10.52 10.68 8.48
N GLY A 159 -9.23 10.70 8.11
CA GLY A 159 -8.53 11.93 7.72
C GLY A 159 -9.12 12.60 6.47
N LEU A 160 -9.72 11.83 5.55
CA LEU A 160 -10.40 12.38 4.35
C LEU A 160 -11.76 13.01 4.66
N ASP A 161 -12.45 12.52 5.69
CA ASP A 161 -13.75 13.06 6.13
C ASP A 161 -13.60 14.31 7.02
N GLY A 162 -12.36 14.78 7.23
CA GLY A 162 -12.06 15.88 8.14
C GLY A 162 -12.23 15.50 9.61
N ILE A 163 -12.32 14.19 9.92
CA ILE A 163 -12.24 13.68 11.28
C ILE A 163 -10.74 13.54 11.57
N PRO A 164 -10.17 14.35 12.48
CA PRO A 164 -8.78 14.17 12.85
C PRO A 164 -8.59 12.72 13.29
N PRO A 165 -7.52 12.02 12.83
CA PRO A 165 -7.12 10.77 13.45
C PRO A 165 -7.14 11.01 14.95
N GLN A 166 -7.95 10.23 15.68
CA GLN A 166 -8.03 10.37 17.12
C GLN A 166 -6.61 10.18 17.61
N GLU A 167 -6.00 11.25 18.11
CA GLU A 167 -4.79 11.16 18.92
C GLU A 167 -5.15 10.22 20.06
N SER A 168 -4.78 8.95 19.90
CA SER A 168 -4.84 7.97 20.96
C SER A 168 -4.15 8.64 22.14
N GLU A 169 -4.93 8.89 23.18
CA GLU A 169 -4.55 9.64 24.36
C GLU A 169 -3.08 9.37 24.68
N THR A 170 -2.24 10.37 24.43
CA THR A 170 -0.89 10.39 24.99
C THR A 170 -1.12 10.46 26.49
N THR A 171 -1.19 9.30 27.13
CA THR A 171 -0.99 9.20 28.56
C THR A 171 0.38 9.82 28.77
N THR A 172 0.41 11.03 29.33
CA THR A 172 1.62 11.69 29.79
C THR A 172 2.28 10.76 30.82
N ARG A 173 3.06 9.79 30.36
CA ARG A 173 3.99 9.05 31.19
C ARG A 173 5.09 10.04 31.54
N GLN A 174 4.90 10.71 32.66
CA GLN A 174 5.99 11.30 33.41
C GLN A 174 7.00 10.18 33.68
N TRP A 175 8.14 10.26 33.01
CA TRP A 175 9.23 9.31 33.20
C TRP A 175 9.99 9.72 34.47
N PRO A 176 10.02 8.90 35.54
CA PRO A 176 10.89 9.16 36.67
C PRO A 176 12.36 9.07 36.22
N ALA A 177 13.18 10.00 36.67
CA ALA A 177 14.55 10.24 36.21
C ALA A 177 15.60 9.21 36.69
N GLU A 178 15.23 7.96 36.92
CA GLU A 178 16.14 6.92 37.43
C GLU A 178 16.02 5.64 36.59
N PRO A 179 17.13 5.04 36.12
CA PRO A 179 17.10 3.83 35.32
C PRO A 179 16.81 2.61 36.22
N VAL A 180 15.57 2.12 36.19
CA VAL A 180 15.24 0.82 36.78
C VAL A 180 15.75 -0.28 35.86
N LEU A 181 16.79 -0.99 36.28
CA LEU A 181 17.29 -2.21 35.62
C LEU A 181 16.20 -3.29 35.67
N SER A 182 15.44 -3.45 34.59
CA SER A 182 14.50 -4.55 34.44
C SER A 182 15.25 -5.83 34.04
N ARG A 183 15.04 -6.92 34.80
CA ARG A 183 15.52 -8.26 34.46
C ARG A 183 14.70 -8.81 33.29
N ASN A 184 15.37 -9.21 32.21
CA ASN A 184 14.73 -9.85 31.06
C ASN A 184 14.08 -11.19 31.45
N GLY A 185 12.78 -11.32 31.17
CA GLY A 185 11.96 -12.51 31.43
C GLY A 185 11.81 -13.45 30.23
N TYR A 186 12.74 -13.44 29.28
CA TYR A 186 12.69 -14.32 28.10
C TYR A 186 13.38 -15.66 28.40
N PRO A 187 12.66 -16.81 28.39
CA PRO A 187 13.24 -18.10 28.78
C PRO A 187 14.19 -18.72 27.75
N LEU A 188 14.34 -18.14 26.56
CA LEU A 188 15.10 -18.75 25.45
C LEU A 188 16.60 -18.43 25.44
N LEU A 189 17.12 -17.82 26.51
CA LEU A 189 18.55 -17.57 26.70
C LEU A 189 18.98 -17.90 28.14
N GLN A 190 18.71 -19.11 28.58
CA GLN A 190 19.29 -19.65 29.81
C GLN A 190 20.25 -20.79 29.49
N ASN A 191 21.54 -20.46 29.49
CA ASN A 191 22.65 -21.32 29.92
C ASN A 191 23.89 -20.41 30.08
N SER A 192 24.27 -20.10 31.32
CA SER A 192 25.19 -20.85 32.19
C SER A 192 26.66 -20.63 31.83
N ASN A 193 27.30 -19.75 32.60
CA ASN A 193 28.73 -19.68 32.94
C ASN A 193 29.75 -20.26 31.94
N GLY A 194 30.47 -19.38 31.23
CA GLY A 194 31.78 -19.75 30.69
C GLY A 194 32.29 -18.88 29.54
N VAL A 195 33.17 -17.93 29.88
CA VAL A 195 34.28 -17.40 29.05
C VAL A 195 33.91 -16.61 27.77
N SER A 196 34.19 -15.31 27.84
CA SER A 196 34.22 -14.35 26.73
C SER A 196 35.06 -14.82 25.54
N ARG A 197 34.50 -14.78 24.33
CA ARG A 197 35.29 -14.72 23.08
C ARG A 197 34.99 -13.42 22.35
N ARG A 198 36.05 -12.65 22.10
CA ARG A 198 36.07 -11.41 21.34
C ARG A 198 35.66 -11.69 19.88
N GLY A 199 34.57 -11.07 19.43
CA GLY A 199 34.18 -11.00 18.02
C GLY A 199 34.77 -9.75 17.37
N SER A 200 35.41 -9.92 16.22
CA SER A 200 36.22 -8.96 15.47
C SER A 200 35.43 -7.76 14.92
N LEU A 201 36.03 -6.57 14.98
CA LEU A 201 35.59 -5.38 14.24
C LEU A 201 36.06 -5.47 12.79
N VAL A 202 35.16 -5.20 11.84
CA VAL A 202 35.48 -5.01 10.41
C VAL A 202 35.27 -3.52 10.09
N PRO A 203 36.20 -2.84 9.40
CA PRO A 203 36.06 -1.42 9.08
C PRO A 203 35.00 -1.19 8.00
N MET A 204 34.17 -0.16 8.17
CA MET A 204 33.24 0.31 7.13
C MET A 204 34.00 1.17 6.11
N GLY A 205 34.03 0.70 4.86
CA GLY A 205 34.42 1.48 3.70
C GLY A 205 33.19 2.03 2.97
N GLU A 206 33.21 3.34 2.77
CA GLU A 206 32.61 4.16 1.70
C GLU A 206 31.13 3.97 1.29
N THR A 207 30.35 4.97 1.73
CA THR A 207 29.25 5.68 1.07
C THR A 207 28.72 5.17 -0.28
N ARG A 208 27.56 4.51 -0.26
CA ARG A 208 26.59 4.49 -1.38
C ARG A 208 25.17 4.66 -0.85
N GLY A 209 24.40 5.47 -1.57
CA GLY A 209 23.09 6.01 -1.18
C GLY A 209 22.10 4.96 -0.67
N TYR A 210 21.42 5.30 0.42
CA TYR A 210 20.42 4.46 1.05
C TYR A 210 19.14 4.47 0.22
N MET A 211 18.85 3.34 -0.45
CA MET A 211 17.47 2.96 -0.79
C MET A 211 16.77 2.63 0.52
N ILE A 212 15.69 3.35 0.83
CA ILE A 212 14.83 3.00 1.96
C ILE A 212 14.08 1.74 1.56
N ARG A 213 14.50 0.60 2.12
CA ARG A 213 13.71 -0.63 2.15
C ARG A 213 12.61 -0.46 3.19
N LEU A 214 11.36 -0.54 2.75
CA LEU A 214 10.27 -0.90 3.64
C LEU A 214 10.12 -2.41 3.53
N ASP A 215 10.59 -3.11 4.56
CA ASP A 215 10.24 -4.50 4.79
C ASP A 215 8.73 -4.55 5.06
N GLN A 216 7.96 -4.94 4.03
CA GLN A 216 6.61 -5.43 4.20
C GLN A 216 6.49 -6.78 3.50
N THR A 217 6.68 -7.80 4.33
CA THR A 217 6.41 -9.22 4.15
C THR A 217 5.16 -9.52 3.31
N VAL A 218 5.40 -10.07 2.12
CA VAL A 218 4.62 -11.10 1.42
C VAL A 218 3.13 -10.82 1.20
N ALA A 219 2.85 -10.32 -0.01
CA ALA A 219 1.58 -10.54 -0.71
C ALA A 219 1.35 -12.04 -0.88
N VAL A 220 0.40 -12.60 -0.12
CA VAL A 220 -0.18 -13.91 -0.41
C VAL A 220 -1.58 -13.65 -0.93
N GLY A 221 -1.72 -13.77 -2.25
CA GLY A 221 -2.98 -13.63 -2.96
C GLY A 221 -4.03 -14.63 -2.50
N PHE A 222 -5.28 -14.20 -2.64
CA PHE A 222 -6.38 -15.07 -3.03
C PHE A 222 -6.50 -15.06 -4.54
#